data_AF-A0AB74LT62-F1
#
_entry.id   AF-A0AB74LT62-F1
#
_cell.length_a   1.000
_cell.length_b   1.000
_cell.length_c   1.000
_cell.angle_alpha   90.00
_cell.angle_beta   90.00
_cell.angle_gamma   90.00
#
_symmetry.space_group_name_H-M   'P 1'
#
loop_
_entity.id
_entity.type
_entity.pdbx_description
1 polymer ?
#
loop_
_entity_poly.entity_id
_entity_poly.type
_entity_poly.pdbx_seq_one_letter_code
_entity_poly.pdbx_strand_id
1 'polypeptide(L)' 'MRATTEARLAKIEGRHRDRQPGTHRLTDDELQGLIAWLKAPDEAQAEWAVGVLQREGLIP' A
#
# COMPACT_ATOMS: atom_id res chain seq x y z
N MET A 1 7.82 -26.66 -2.53
CA MET A 1 6.64 -25.99 -1.91
C MET A 1 6.48 -24.50 -2.23
N ARG A 2 7.43 -23.81 -2.91
CA ARG A 2 7.28 -22.39 -3.32
C ARG A 2 6.25 -22.13 -4.44
N ALA A 3 6.15 -23.05 -5.40
CA ALA A 3 5.32 -22.90 -6.61
C ALA A 3 3.82 -22.65 -6.35
N THR A 4 3.27 -23.09 -5.21
CA THR A 4 1.84 -22.94 -4.90
C THR A 4 1.45 -21.54 -4.45
N THR A 5 2.35 -20.81 -3.78
CA THR A 5 2.04 -19.45 -3.30
C THR A 5 2.08 -18.47 -4.47
N GLU A 6 3.09 -18.55 -5.32
CA GLU A 6 3.24 -17.72 -6.53
C GLU A 6 2.06 -17.91 -7.49
N ALA A 7 1.64 -19.16 -7.74
CA ALA A 7 0.50 -19.45 -8.62
C ALA A 7 -0.83 -18.91 -8.05
N ARG A 8 -1.01 -18.93 -6.73
CA ARG A 8 -2.18 -18.36 -6.05
C ARG A 8 -2.16 -16.83 -6.13
N LEU A 9 -0.99 -16.23 -5.94
CA LEU A 9 -0.80 -14.78 -6.03
C LEU A 9 -1.12 -14.28 -7.44
N ALA A 10 -0.54 -14.91 -8.47
CA ALA A 10 -0.80 -14.57 -9.88
C ALA A 10 -2.30 -14.68 -10.25
N LYS A 11 -3.01 -15.67 -9.69
CA LYS A 11 -4.46 -15.84 -9.90
C LYS A 11 -5.29 -14.72 -9.26
N ILE A 12 -4.88 -14.23 -8.10
CA ILE A 12 -5.52 -13.10 -7.41
C ILE A 12 -5.23 -11.80 -8.16
N GLU A 13 -3.96 -11.58 -8.51
CA GLU A 13 -3.49 -10.41 -9.28
C GLU A 13 -4.17 -10.31 -10.66
N GLY A 14 -4.42 -11.44 -11.32
CA GLY A 14 -5.14 -11.49 -12.59
C GLY A 14 -6.63 -11.15 -12.49
N ARG A 15 -7.27 -11.39 -11.34
CA ARG A 15 -8.70 -11.07 -11.10
C ARG A 15 -8.94 -9.62 -10.71
N HIS A 16 -7.94 -8.98 -10.12
CA HIS A 16 -8.02 -7.61 -9.62
C HIS A 16 -6.94 -6.74 -10.26
N ARG A 17 -6.89 -6.76 -11.60
CA ARG A 17 -5.88 -6.04 -12.39
C ARG A 17 -5.97 -4.52 -12.19
N ASP A 18 -7.19 -4.03 -11.94
CA ASP A 18 -7.56 -2.67 -11.54
C ASP A 18 -7.13 -2.29 -10.12
N ARG A 19 -6.82 -3.29 -9.28
CA ARG A 19 -6.33 -3.11 -7.91
C ARG A 19 -4.87 -3.53 -7.75
N GLN A 20 -4.18 -3.76 -8.87
CA GLN A 20 -2.75 -3.91 -8.79
C GLN A 20 -2.16 -2.57 -8.37
N PRO A 21 -1.15 -2.60 -7.49
CA PRO A 21 -0.50 -1.38 -7.09
C PRO A 21 0.00 -0.64 -8.33
N GLY A 22 -0.30 0.65 -8.40
CA GLY A 22 0.15 1.49 -9.50
C GLY A 22 1.67 1.58 -9.56
N THR A 23 2.19 2.38 -10.49
CA THR A 23 3.63 2.61 -10.70
C THR A 23 4.36 3.09 -9.44
N HIS A 24 3.63 3.58 -8.43
CA HIS A 24 4.12 4.03 -7.14
C HIS A 24 3.64 3.13 -6.00
N ARG A 25 3.81 1.81 -6.13
CA ARG A 25 3.53 0.87 -5.04
C ARG A 25 4.17 1.36 -3.74
N LEU A 26 3.38 1.48 -2.67
CA LEU A 26 3.92 1.66 -1.34
C LEU A 26 4.93 0.55 -1.05
N THR A 27 6.11 0.94 -0.62
CA THR A 27 7.04 -0.01 0.00
C THR A 27 6.38 -0.61 1.25
N ASP A 28 6.82 -1.81 1.64
CA ASP A 28 6.30 -2.47 2.85
C ASP A 28 6.47 -1.56 4.09
N ASP A 29 7.57 -0.81 4.14
CA ASP A 29 7.84 0.18 5.19
C ASP A 29 6.87 1.36 5.17
N GLU A 30 6.58 1.93 3.98
CA GLU A 30 5.58 3.00 3.86
C GLU A 30 4.18 2.52 4.24
N LEU A 31 3.80 1.31 3.82
CA LEU A 31 2.50 0.73 4.17
C LEU A 31 2.40 0.48 5.68
N GLN A 32 3.44 -0.09 6.28
CA GLN A 32 3.45 -0.37 7.71
C GLN A 32 3.48 0.90 8.55
N GLY A 33 4.24 1.92 8.12
CA GLY A 33 4.23 3.25 8.72
C GLY A 33 2.86 3.92 8.64
N LEU A 34 2.19 3.82 7.48
CA LEU A 34 0.90 4.47 7.26
C LEU A 34 -0.19 3.79 8.12
N ILE A 35 -0.15 2.47 8.23
CA ILE A 35 -1.04 1.70 9.13
C ILE A 35 -0.80 2.10 10.59
N ALA A 36 0.45 2.27 11.01
CA ALA A 36 0.76 2.69 12.37
C ALA A 36 0.23 4.10 12.67
N TRP A 37 0.47 5.05 11.77
CA TRP A 37 -0.01 6.42 11.89
C TRP A 37 -1.54 6.50 11.89
N LEU A 38 -2.24 5.76 11.02
CA LEU A 38 -3.71 5.74 11.02
C LEU A 38 -4.32 5.19 12.32
N LYS A 39 -3.60 4.32 13.05
CA LYS A 39 -4.03 3.81 14.36
C LYS A 39 -3.76 4.80 15.49
N ALA A 40 -2.65 5.54 15.40
CA ALA A 40 -2.24 6.52 16.39
C ALA A 40 -1.60 7.72 15.67
N PRO A 41 -2.42 8.69 15.22
CA PRO A 41 -1.92 9.83 14.47
C PRO A 41 -0.94 10.67 15.30
N ASP A 42 0.19 11.01 14.70
CA ASP A 42 1.22 11.88 15.26
C ASP A 42 1.41 13.09 14.34
N GLU A 43 1.45 14.29 14.93
CA GLU A 43 1.65 15.55 14.20
C GLU A 43 3.04 15.59 13.54
N ALA A 44 4.06 15.01 14.16
CA ALA A 44 5.42 15.01 13.60
C ALA A 44 5.52 14.23 12.27
N GLN A 45 4.60 13.30 12.03
CA GLN A 45 4.53 12.48 10.82
C GLN A 45 3.36 12.86 9.90
N ALA A 46 2.58 13.87 10.24
CA ALA A 46 1.37 14.23 9.50
C ALA A 46 1.67 14.62 8.05
N GLU A 47 2.72 15.43 7.82
CA GLU A 47 3.10 15.86 6.47
C GLU A 47 3.51 14.67 5.58
N TRP A 48 4.27 13.73 6.15
CA TRP A 48 4.64 12.49 5.46
C TRP A 48 3.40 11.66 5.12
N ALA A 49 2.51 11.43 6.09
CA ALA A 49 1.31 10.61 5.90
C ALA A 49 0.37 11.22 4.84
N VAL A 50 0.19 12.55 4.86
CA VAL A 50 -0.58 13.27 3.84
C VAL A 50 0.05 13.11 2.46
N GLY A 51 1.37 13.29 2.33
CA GLY A 51 2.06 13.10 1.05
C GLY A 51 1.90 11.70 0.47
N VAL A 52 1.94 10.68 1.33
CA VAL A 52 1.67 9.29 0.95
C VAL A 52 0.21 9.12 0.48
N LEU A 53 -0.77 9.61 1.24
CA LEU A 53 -2.19 9.49 0.90
C LEU A 53 -2.56 10.24 -0.40
N GLN A 54 -1.96 11.41 -0.65
CA GLN A 54 -2.14 12.18 -1.89
C GLN A 54 -1.52 11.47 -3.09
N ARG A 55 -0.32 10.90 -2.94
CA ARG A 55 0.33 10.12 -4.01
C ARG A 55 -0.51 8.91 -4.44
N GLU A 56 -1.17 8.27 -3.49
CA GLU A 56 -2.10 7.16 -3.74
C GLU A 56 -3.50 7.62 -4.20
N GLY A 57 -3.75 8.94 -4.29
CA GLY A 57 -5.03 9.50 -4.71
C GLY A 57 -6.18 9.24 -3.72
N LEU A 58 -5.86 8.97 -2.45
CA LEU A 58 -6.85 8.70 -1.39
C LEU A 58 -7.44 9.98 -0.81
N ILE A 59 -6.71 11.09 -0.90
CA ILE A 59 -7.14 12.43 -0.49
C ILE A 59 -6.68 13.47 -1.54
N PRO A 60 -7.41 14.59 -1.70
CA PRO A 60 -7.03 15.67 -2.61
C PRO A 60 -5.77 16.44 -2.20
#